data_AF-A0A379W6F7-F1
#
_entry.id   AF-A0A379W6F7-F1
#
_cell.length_a   1.000
_cell.length_b   1.000
_cell.length_c   1.000
_cell.angle_alpha   90.00
_cell.angle_beta   90.00
_cell.angle_gamma   90.00
#
_symmetry.space_group_name_H-M   'P 1'
#
loop_
_entity.id
_entity.type
_entity.pdbx_description
1 polymer ?
#
loop_
_entity_poly.entity_id
_entity_poly.type
_entity_poly.pdbx_seq_one_letter_code
_entity_poly.pdbx_strand_id
1 'polypeptide(L)'
;MVVSGAGAAAIACMNLLVALGMQKHNIVVCDSKGVIYKGREPNMAETKAAYAVDDSGKRTLDEVIDGADIFLGCSGPKVLTQEMVKKMARAPMILALANPEPEILPPLAKEVRRTPLSVPVVPTIRTR
;
A
#
# COMPACT_ATOMS: atom_id res chain seq x y z
N MET A 1 4.41 -1.60 -7.62
CA MET A 1 3.57 -0.91 -6.62
C MET A 1 3.24 -1.87 -5.50
N VAL A 2 3.37 -1.42 -4.26
CA VAL A 2 2.97 -2.16 -3.06
C VAL A 2 1.76 -1.48 -2.44
N VAL A 3 0.75 -2.28 -2.08
CA VAL A 3 -0.51 -1.80 -1.53
C VAL A 3 -0.68 -2.33 -0.11
N SER A 4 -0.95 -1.44 0.83
CA SER A 4 -1.34 -1.78 2.20
C SER A 4 -2.83 -1.58 2.35
N GLY A 5 -3.57 -2.68 2.40
CA GLY A 5 -5.03 -2.71 2.44
C GLY A 5 -5.63 -3.47 1.26
N ALA A 6 -6.63 -4.29 1.53
CA ALA A 6 -7.39 -5.05 0.53
C ALA A 6 -8.91 -4.87 0.69
N GLY A 7 -9.30 -3.69 1.19
CA GLY A 7 -10.70 -3.27 1.29
C GLY A 7 -11.20 -2.61 0.01
N ALA A 8 -12.47 -2.20 0.00
CA ALA A 8 -13.14 -1.65 -1.18
C ALA A 8 -12.39 -0.47 -1.82
N ALA A 9 -11.89 0.48 -1.02
CA ALA A 9 -11.16 1.65 -1.52
C ALA A 9 -9.87 1.24 -2.25
N ALA A 10 -9.03 0.39 -1.63
CA ALA A 10 -7.80 -0.11 -2.23
C ALA A 10 -8.09 -0.86 -3.54
N ILE A 11 -9.08 -1.76 -3.52
CA ILE A 11 -9.48 -2.55 -4.70
C ILE A 11 -9.99 -1.64 -5.82
N ALA A 12 -10.78 -0.61 -5.51
CA ALA A 12 -11.27 0.34 -6.50
C ALA A 12 -10.13 1.15 -7.14
N CYS A 13 -9.19 1.66 -6.32
CA CYS A 13 -8.00 2.35 -6.82
C CYS A 13 -7.14 1.44 -7.71
N MET A 14 -6.91 0.19 -7.31
CA MET A 14 -6.17 -0.77 -8.13
C MET A 14 -6.89 -1.09 -9.43
N ASN A 15 -8.21 -1.32 -9.39
CA ASN A 15 -9.01 -1.57 -10.59
C ASN A 15 -8.94 -0.41 -11.58
N LEU A 16 -9.01 0.83 -11.09
CA LEU A 16 -8.85 2.02 -11.92
C LEU A 16 -7.45 2.06 -12.55
N LEU A 17 -6.39 1.86 -11.78
CA LEU A 17 -5.02 1.85 -12.30
C LEU A 17 -4.82 0.76 -13.36
N VAL A 18 -5.38 -0.43 -13.13
CA VAL A 18 -5.33 -1.54 -14.11
C VAL A 18 -6.10 -1.19 -15.38
N ALA A 19 -7.29 -0.58 -15.26
CA ALA A 19 -8.05 -0.11 -16.40
C ALA A 19 -7.32 0.98 -17.21
N LEU A 20 -6.48 1.79 -16.55
CA LEU A 20 -5.60 2.78 -17.18
C LEU A 20 -4.31 2.17 -17.76
N GLY A 21 -4.10 0.86 -17.67
CA GLY A 21 -2.98 0.15 -18.28
C GLY A 21 -1.93 -0.39 -17.30
N MET A 22 -2.10 -0.22 -15.99
CA MET A 22 -1.21 -0.83 -15.00
C MET A 22 -1.32 -2.36 -15.07
N GLN A 23 -0.18 -3.03 -15.26
CA GLN A 23 -0.15 -4.49 -15.30
C GLN A 23 -0.29 -5.07 -13.90
N LYS A 24 -1.17 -6.06 -13.72
CA LYS A 24 -1.43 -6.70 -12.42
C LYS A 24 -0.18 -7.30 -11.78
N HIS A 25 0.75 -7.85 -12.57
CA HIS A 25 2.00 -8.43 -12.06
C HIS A 25 2.93 -7.38 -11.40
N ASN A 26 2.70 -6.09 -11.62
CA ASN A 26 3.42 -5.00 -10.95
C ASN A 26 2.79 -4.61 -9.61
N ILE A 27 1.74 -5.30 -9.15
CA ILE A 27 0.99 -4.97 -7.95
C ILE A 27 1.16 -6.10 -6.93
N VAL A 28 1.65 -5.75 -5.74
CA VAL A 28 1.68 -6.65 -4.58
C VAL A 28 0.79 -6.07 -3.49
N VAL A 29 -0.16 -6.86 -2.99
CA VAL A 29 -1.13 -6.41 -1.99
C VAL A 29 -0.87 -7.10 -0.66
N CYS A 30 -0.86 -6.32 0.42
CA CYS A 30 -0.80 -6.79 1.80
C CYS A 30 -2.11 -6.41 2.51
N ASP A 31 -2.71 -7.36 3.24
CA ASP A 31 -3.79 -7.09 4.18
C ASP A 31 -3.32 -7.34 5.64
N SER A 32 -4.26 -7.41 6.58
CA SER A 32 -3.95 -7.65 7.99
C SER A 32 -3.27 -9.00 8.27
N LYS A 33 -3.32 -9.96 7.33
CA LYS A 33 -2.63 -11.26 7.40
C LYS A 33 -1.33 -11.27 6.59
N GLY A 34 -0.92 -10.15 6.02
CA GLY A 34 0.28 -10.04 5.19
C GLY A 34 -0.01 -10.14 3.69
N VAL A 35 1.00 -10.57 2.93
CA VAL A 35 0.96 -10.65 1.46
C VAL A 35 -0.20 -11.54 0.98
N ILE A 36 -0.91 -11.10 -0.05
CA ILE A 36 -1.96 -11.88 -0.73
C ILE A 36 -1.33 -12.65 -1.87
N TYR A 37 -1.27 -13.97 -1.73
CA TYR A 37 -0.72 -14.89 -2.73
C TYR A 37 -1.68 -16.05 -3.01
N LYS A 38 -1.49 -16.70 -4.16
CA LYS A 38 -2.31 -17.85 -4.58
C LYS A 38 -2.16 -19.00 -3.58
N GLY A 39 -3.28 -19.56 -3.12
CA GLY A 39 -3.27 -20.65 -2.14
C GLY A 39 -3.09 -20.22 -0.68
N ARG A 40 -3.05 -18.91 -0.38
CA ARG A 40 -2.93 -18.42 1.00
C ARG A 40 -4.07 -18.88 1.93
N GLU A 41 -5.31 -18.86 1.45
CA GLU A 41 -6.47 -19.31 2.21
C GLU A 41 -7.53 -19.95 1.28
N PRO A 42 -8.26 -20.98 1.72
CA PRO A 42 -9.15 -21.77 0.86
C PRO A 42 -10.33 -20.99 0.29
N ASN A 43 -10.83 -19.98 1.01
CA ASN A 43 -12.02 -19.20 0.64
C ASN A 43 -11.68 -17.70 0.57
N MET A 44 -10.62 -17.36 -0.16
CA MET A 44 -10.26 -15.95 -0.37
C MET A 44 -11.35 -15.25 -1.19
N ALA A 45 -11.80 -14.08 -0.73
CA ALA A 45 -12.76 -13.27 -1.48
C ALA A 45 -12.27 -13.01 -2.91
N GLU A 46 -13.16 -13.12 -3.90
CA GLU A 46 -12.83 -13.02 -5.32
C GLU A 46 -12.06 -11.74 -5.67
N THR A 47 -12.45 -10.62 -5.07
CA THR A 47 -11.80 -9.32 -5.25
C THR A 47 -10.33 -9.33 -4.80
N LYS A 48 -10.02 -10.04 -3.70
CA LYS A 48 -8.63 -10.24 -3.25
C LYS A 48 -7.89 -11.23 -4.14
N ALA A 49 -8.55 -12.33 -4.49
CA ALA A 49 -7.99 -13.38 -5.35
C ALA A 49 -7.57 -12.83 -6.73
N ALA A 50 -8.29 -11.84 -7.25
CA ALA A 50 -7.98 -11.16 -8.51
C ALA A 50 -6.64 -10.39 -8.53
N TYR A 51 -6.05 -10.16 -7.35
CA TYR A 51 -4.74 -9.51 -7.13
C TYR A 51 -3.74 -10.42 -6.41
N ALA A 52 -4.07 -11.70 -6.21
CA ALA A 52 -3.16 -12.64 -5.58
C ALA A 52 -1.94 -12.90 -6.48
N VAL A 53 -0.75 -12.66 -5.95
CA VAL A 53 0.52 -12.93 -6.64
C VAL A 53 0.88 -14.42 -6.54
N ASP A 54 1.82 -14.87 -7.38
CA ASP A 54 2.43 -16.18 -7.19
C ASP A 54 3.21 -16.23 -5.86
N ASP A 55 3.22 -17.39 -5.21
CA ASP A 55 3.88 -17.52 -3.90
C ASP A 55 5.40 -17.40 -4.05
N SER A 56 5.95 -16.30 -3.55
CA SER A 56 7.38 -16.03 -3.53
C SER A 56 8.02 -16.27 -2.16
N GLY A 57 7.31 -16.88 -1.21
CA GLY A 57 7.75 -17.06 0.19
C GLY A 57 7.66 -15.80 1.06
N LYS A 58 7.40 -14.62 0.48
CA LYS A 58 7.24 -13.35 1.21
C LYS A 58 5.89 -13.28 1.90
N ARG A 59 5.85 -12.79 3.13
CA ARG A 59 4.67 -12.78 4.00
C ARG A 59 4.36 -11.40 4.54
N THR A 60 5.34 -10.51 4.66
CA THR A 60 5.16 -9.21 5.31
C THR A 60 5.30 -8.05 4.34
N LEU A 61 4.79 -6.88 4.74
CA LEU A 61 4.97 -5.64 3.98
C LEU A 61 6.46 -5.28 3.83
N ASP A 62 7.26 -5.49 4.88
CA ASP A 62 8.69 -5.17 4.89
C ASP A 62 9.49 -5.95 3.83
N GLU A 63 9.09 -7.19 3.55
CA GLU A 63 9.76 -8.05 2.57
C GLU A 63 9.43 -7.68 1.11
N VAL A 64 8.28 -7.03 0.88
CA VAL A 64 7.81 -6.69 -0.47
C VAL A 64 8.00 -5.22 -0.84
N ILE A 65 8.30 -4.34 0.13
CA ILE A 65 8.44 -2.90 -0.09
C ILE A 65 9.77 -2.50 -0.74
N ASP A 66 10.77 -3.39 -0.71
CA ASP A 66 12.09 -3.14 -1.27
C ASP A 66 12.02 -2.84 -2.77
N GLY A 67 12.63 -1.72 -3.17
CA GLY A 67 12.62 -1.24 -4.55
C GLY A 67 11.27 -0.73 -5.06
N ALA A 68 10.21 -0.67 -4.25
CA ALA A 68 8.90 -0.24 -4.73
C ALA A 68 8.89 1.25 -5.16
N ASP A 69 8.41 1.53 -6.37
CA ASP A 69 8.24 2.91 -6.87
C ASP A 69 7.00 3.62 -6.32
N ILE A 70 5.96 2.86 -5.96
CA ILE A 70 4.68 3.39 -5.48
C ILE A 70 4.25 2.59 -4.26
N PHE A 71 3.86 3.30 -3.20
CA PHE A 71 3.11 2.78 -2.06
C PHE A 71 1.71 3.37 -2.05
N LEU A 72 0.70 2.51 -1.94
CA LEU A 72 -0.71 2.88 -1.76
C LEU A 72 -1.21 2.34 -0.41
N GLY A 73 -1.45 3.23 0.54
CA GLY A 73 -2.00 2.93 1.87
C GLY A 73 -3.49 3.25 1.95
N CYS A 74 -4.30 2.24 2.26
CA CYS A 74 -5.73 2.36 2.57
C CYS A 74 -6.10 1.40 3.72
N SER A 75 -5.22 1.24 4.70
CA SER A 75 -5.39 0.27 5.79
C SER A 75 -5.60 0.97 7.13
N GLY A 76 -4.52 1.33 7.81
CA GLY A 76 -4.53 1.86 9.16
C GLY A 76 -3.25 2.63 9.51
N PRO A 77 -3.21 3.24 10.70
CA PRO A 77 -2.14 4.16 11.08
C PRO A 77 -0.78 3.46 11.21
N LYS A 78 0.29 4.18 10.87
CA LYS A 78 1.70 3.81 11.15
C LYS A 78 2.18 2.49 10.53
N VAL A 79 1.49 1.99 9.51
CA VAL A 79 1.85 0.73 8.83
C VAL A 79 3.15 0.88 8.01
N LEU A 80 3.46 2.07 7.51
CA LEU A 80 4.68 2.32 6.74
C LEU A 80 5.73 3.01 7.62
N THR A 81 6.86 2.33 7.88
CA THR A 81 7.93 2.86 8.73
C THR A 81 9.00 3.60 7.93
N GLN A 82 9.79 4.45 8.59
CA GLN A 82 10.94 5.11 7.95
C GLN A 82 11.95 4.12 7.39
N GLU A 83 12.18 2.99 8.05
CA GLU A 83 13.07 1.93 7.56
C GLU A 83 12.56 1.30 6.28
N MET A 84 11.24 1.07 6.17
CA MET A 84 10.62 0.60 4.92
C MET A 84 10.78 1.65 3.80
N VAL A 85 10.57 2.94 4.11
CA VAL A 85 10.73 4.03 3.13
C VAL A 85 12.16 4.14 2.61
N LYS A 86 13.18 3.83 3.43
CA LYS A 86 14.58 3.79 2.98
C LYS A 86 14.84 2.68 1.94
N LYS A 87 14.13 1.55 2.06
CA LYS A 87 14.21 0.40 1.13
C LYS A 87 13.49 0.65 -0.19
N MET A 88 12.54 1.58 -0.24
CA MET A 88 11.83 1.92 -1.48
C MET A 88 12.77 2.50 -2.56
N ALA A 89 12.25 2.64 -3.78
CA ALA A 89 12.97 3.24 -4.91
C ALA A 89 13.55 4.64 -4.58
N ARG A 90 14.40 5.19 -5.47
CA ARG A 90 15.11 6.47 -5.22
C ARG A 90 14.16 7.65 -4.96
N ALA A 91 13.05 7.71 -5.68
CA ALA A 91 12.06 8.78 -5.57
C ALA A 91 10.64 8.17 -5.58
N PRO A 92 10.24 7.48 -4.50
CA PRO A 92 9.00 6.73 -4.50
C PRO A 92 7.80 7.65 -4.35
N MET A 93 6.68 7.31 -4.96
CA MET A 93 5.39 7.95 -4.72
C MET A 93 4.69 7.27 -3.53
N ILE A 94 4.38 8.04 -2.49
CA ILE A 94 3.73 7.51 -1.28
C ILE A 94 2.35 8.15 -1.14
N LEU A 95 1.32 7.32 -1.28
CA LEU A 95 -0.09 7.66 -1.11
C LEU A 95 -0.56 7.09 0.23
N ALA A 96 -0.33 7.78 1.34
CA ALA A 96 -0.76 7.34 2.68
C ALA A 96 -2.14 7.93 3.00
N LEU A 97 -3.22 7.18 2.74
CA LEU A 97 -4.58 7.70 2.69
C LEU A 97 -5.44 7.35 3.93
N ALA A 98 -4.91 6.59 4.89
CA ALA A 98 -5.63 6.30 6.12
C ALA A 98 -5.95 7.58 6.92
N ASN A 99 -7.15 7.61 7.47
CA ASN A 99 -7.65 8.70 8.32
C ASN A 99 -8.06 8.13 9.69
N PRO A 100 -7.93 8.90 10.78
CA PRO A 100 -7.37 10.25 10.86
C PRO A 100 -5.83 10.28 10.87
N GLU A 101 -5.18 9.19 11.28
CA GLU A 101 -3.74 9.06 11.30
C GLU A 101 -3.27 8.19 10.12
N PRO A 102 -2.36 8.69 9.26
CA PRO A 102 -1.97 8.00 8.03
C PRO A 102 -1.00 6.85 8.29
N GLU A 103 -0.75 6.05 7.24
CA GLU A 103 0.27 4.99 7.26
C GLU A 103 1.67 5.51 7.59
N ILE A 104 2.01 6.72 7.13
CA ILE A 104 3.19 7.48 7.55
C ILE A 104 2.91 8.98 7.46
N LEU A 105 3.45 9.77 8.40
CA LEU A 105 3.37 11.22 8.33
C LEU A 105 4.34 11.79 7.27
N PRO A 106 3.93 12.85 6.54
CA PRO A 106 4.77 13.42 5.48
C PRO A 106 6.16 13.88 5.96
N PRO A 107 6.33 14.54 7.12
CA PRO A 107 7.65 14.90 7.63
C PRO A 107 8.58 13.69 7.80
N LEU A 108 8.08 12.60 8.42
CA LEU A 108 8.86 11.39 8.66
C LEU A 108 9.32 10.73 7.36
N ALA A 109 8.45 10.70 6.33
CA ALA A 109 8.83 10.18 5.01
C ALA A 109 9.92 11.05 4.34
N LYS A 110 9.79 12.38 4.42
CA LYS A 110 10.73 13.34 3.81
C LYS A 110 12.11 13.34 4.47
N GLU A 111 12.19 13.02 5.75
CA GLU A 111 13.45 12.91 6.48
C GLU A 111 14.37 11.83 5.90
N VAL A 112 13.80 10.75 5.35
CA VAL A 112 14.58 9.58 4.90
C VAL A 112 14.62 9.41 3.38
N ARG A 113 13.68 10.02 2.65
CA ARG A 113 13.63 9.91 1.19
C ARG A 113 12.99 11.14 0.57
N ARG A 114 13.51 11.56 -0.59
CA ARG A 114 12.81 12.54 -1.43
C ARG A 114 11.62 11.84 -2.10
N THR A 115 10.40 12.30 -1.84
CA THR A 115 9.17 11.70 -2.37
C THR A 115 8.14 12.77 -2.74
N PRO A 116 7.47 12.69 -3.90
CA PRO A 116 6.22 13.40 -4.14
C PRO A 116 5.12 12.76 -3.28
N LEU A 117 4.84 13.36 -2.12
CA LEU A 117 3.86 12.87 -1.15
C LEU A 117 2.47 13.39 -1.45
N SER A 118 1.47 12.50 -1.45
CA SER A 118 0.08 12.87 -1.25
C SER A 118 -0.41 12.24 0.05
N VAL A 119 -0.37 13.02 1.13
CA VAL A 119 -1.06 12.68 2.37
C VAL A 119 -2.29 13.56 2.42
N PRO A 120 -3.51 13.00 2.54
CA PRO A 120 -4.67 13.82 2.79
C PRO A 120 -4.49 14.41 4.18
N VAL A 121 -4.12 15.67 4.26
CA VAL A 121 -4.34 16.46 5.47
C VAL A 121 -5.84 16.69 5.50
N VAL A 122 -6.61 15.69 5.95
CA VAL A 122 -8.02 15.91 6.25
C VAL A 122 -8.00 16.86 7.45
N PRO A 123 -8.43 18.13 7.32
CA PRO A 123 -8.60 18.97 8.48
C PRO A 123 -9.54 18.19 9.39
N THR A 124 -9.15 17.97 10.66
CA THR A 124 -10.05 17.38 11.64
C THR A 124 -11.39 18.10 11.49
N ILE A 125 -12.40 17.39 10.97
CA ILE A 125 -13.76 17.92 10.93
C ILE A 125 -14.12 18.02 12.40
N ARG A 126 -13.93 19.21 12.98
CA ARG A 126 -14.56 19.58 14.23
C ARG A 126 -16.05 19.57 13.89
N THR A 127 -16.72 18.47 14.21
CA THR A 127 -18.17 18.48 14.36
C THR A 127 -18.47 19.60 15.33
N ARG A 128 -19.06 20.69 14.81
CA ARG A 128 -19.69 21.71 15.65
C ARG A 128 -20.93 21.09 16.30
#